data_AF-A0A4R5CJZ7-F1
#
_entry.id   AF-A0A4R5CJZ7-F1
#
_cell.length_a   1.000
_cell.length_b   1.000
_cell.length_c   1.000
_cell.angle_alpha   90.00
_cell.angle_beta   90.00
_cell.angle_gamma   90.00
#
_symmetry.space_group_name_H-M   'P 1'
#
loop_
_entity.id
_entity.type
_entity.pdbx_description
1 polymer ?
#
loop_
_entity_poly.entity_id
_entity_poly.type
_entity_poly.pdbx_seq_one_letter_code
_entity_poly.pdbx_strand_id
1 'polypeptide(L)'
;MTLEDQLRDALDDIVARVPSRAGLADEVLRQARRRRKLTVVATAGGTAVAVAAGTLFVVADPLATDRPRQSASDGAASGGTAPDDVPDQGAGGAVRLDLDALSAGAAPGVPYYADGVIHVGDWEISFEGDFPAFRVLEEVAGGLVALVEPAPDDSGEGNLEVWLFTRDGGRTQLGAGQVYNVTVSPDGTQVAWSVHDWSTETEDSGPGDTVVYVADARTGEVLHTRESTGDDGPIGVAMGFLPDGRVVLDSATNNPSGIYLWDVDADTLIPWTDYGFVRAFSPRADLAVLGPRNDSDGRAFGVVDTATGNVAWTFEPGDAGRDAFSPDGRLLAVNLPSPDAPTVADEVRGEGAEVGPPGSVAVVDARTGEPVLRIEGGYPGYVSWESDGTLLVDVWSDDRTAGGVVRCTLDGECELAVPVTEGPDSGWPLLYTNR
;
A
#
# COMPACT_ATOMS: atom_id res chain seq x y z
N MET A 1 8.85 52.63 -9.49
CA MET A 1 9.23 51.62 -8.49
C MET A 1 10.42 50.90 -9.04
N THR A 2 11.56 50.97 -8.35
CA THR A 2 12.79 50.30 -8.78
C THR A 2 12.80 48.86 -8.28
N LEU A 3 13.67 48.02 -8.87
CA LEU A 3 13.82 46.62 -8.44
C LEU A 3 14.25 46.53 -6.97
N GLU A 4 15.03 47.50 -6.48
CA GLU A 4 15.40 47.63 -5.06
C GLU A 4 14.21 47.92 -4.15
N ASP A 5 13.25 48.73 -4.60
CA ASP A 5 12.03 49.02 -3.84
C ASP A 5 11.16 47.76 -3.71
N GLN A 6 11.04 46.98 -4.79
CA GLN A 6 10.30 45.71 -4.79
C GLN A 6 10.96 44.65 -3.91
N LEU A 7 12.29 44.59 -3.91
CA LEU A 7 13.03 43.65 -3.07
C LEU A 7 12.92 44.02 -1.59
N ARG A 8 12.94 45.32 -1.27
CA ARG A 8 12.78 45.82 0.09
C ARG A 8 11.37 45.56 0.62
N ASP A 9 10.34 45.86 -0.16
CA ASP A 9 8.95 45.62 0.24
C ASP A 9 8.67 44.13 0.44
N ALA A 10 9.24 43.26 -0.41
CA ALA A 10 9.13 41.80 -0.24
C ALA A 10 9.85 41.30 1.02
N LEU A 11 11.03 41.85 1.34
CA LEU A 11 11.76 41.50 2.56
C LEU A 11 11.04 42.00 3.82
N ASP A 12 10.49 43.21 3.80
CA ASP A 12 9.77 43.77 4.93
C ASP A 12 8.44 43.01 5.19
N ASP A 13 7.75 42.55 4.15
CA ASP A 13 6.56 41.70 4.27
C ASP A 13 6.90 40.30 4.84
N ILE A 14 8.05 39.72 4.45
CA ILE A 14 8.53 38.46 5.02
C ILE A 14 8.88 38.64 6.51
N VAL A 15 9.58 39.72 6.87
CA VAL A 15 9.95 39.99 8.27
C VAL A 15 8.71 40.28 9.13
N ALA A 16 7.69 40.95 8.57
CA ALA A 16 6.45 41.24 9.28
C ALA A 16 5.58 39.99 9.54
N ARG A 17 5.67 38.97 8.68
CA ARG A 17 4.89 37.73 8.79
C ARG A 17 5.52 36.65 9.68
N VAL A 18 6.80 36.78 10.04
CA VAL A 18 7.45 35.84 10.96
C VAL A 18 7.17 36.26 12.40
N PRO A 19 6.35 35.51 13.17
CA PRO A 19 6.12 35.83 14.58
C PRO A 19 7.45 35.74 15.34
N SER A 20 7.70 36.68 16.25
CA SER A 20 8.86 36.63 17.14
C SER A 20 8.79 35.40 18.05
N ARG A 21 9.35 34.27 17.60
CA ARG A 21 9.52 33.07 18.42
C ARG A 21 10.77 33.24 19.28
N ALA A 22 10.56 33.44 20.58
CA ALA A 22 11.64 33.38 21.57
C ALA A 22 12.32 32.00 21.47
N GLY A 23 13.63 31.98 21.23
CA GLY A 23 14.44 30.76 21.17
C GLY A 23 15.12 30.47 19.82
N LEU A 24 14.74 31.16 18.72
CA LEU A 24 15.34 30.91 17.40
C LEU A 24 16.83 31.30 17.35
N ALA A 25 17.20 32.37 18.06
CA ALA A 25 18.61 32.77 18.20
C ALA A 25 19.43 31.74 19.00
N ASP A 26 18.84 31.13 20.03
CA ASP A 26 19.50 30.09 20.82
C ASP A 26 19.67 28.80 20.03
N GLU A 27 18.69 28.46 19.18
CA GLU A 27 18.75 27.28 18.31
C GLU A 27 19.80 27.44 17.21
N VAL A 28 19.87 28.61 16.57
CA VAL A 28 20.92 28.94 15.59
C VAL A 28 22.31 28.93 16.24
N LEU A 29 22.45 29.45 17.47
CA LEU A 29 23.71 29.40 18.21
C LEU A 29 24.08 27.97 18.64
N ARG A 30 23.10 27.11 18.93
CA ARG A 30 23.28 25.69 19.27
C ARG A 30 23.72 24.89 18.05
N GLN A 31 23.13 25.11 16.89
CA GLN A 31 23.56 24.55 15.60
C GLN A 31 24.96 25.03 15.20
N ALA A 32 25.26 26.32 15.35
CA ALA A 32 26.59 26.86 15.07
C ALA A 32 27.67 26.25 15.99
N ARG A 33 27.36 25.98 17.27
CA ARG A 33 28.27 25.28 18.19
C ARG A 33 28.45 23.79 17.86
N ARG A 34 27.41 23.11 17.36
CA ARG A 34 27.52 21.71 16.88
C ARG A 34 28.41 21.61 15.64
N ARG A 35 28.24 22.50 14.66
CA ARG A 35 29.08 22.52 13.45
C ARG A 35 30.56 22.80 13.76
N ARG A 36 30.85 23.64 14.76
CA ARG A 36 32.24 23.91 15.19
C ARG A 36 32.95 22.71 15.85
N LYS A 37 32.20 21.75 16.42
CA LYS A 37 32.79 20.52 16.97
C LYS A 37 33.16 19.49 15.90
N LEU A 38 32.41 19.43 14.80
CA LEU A 38 32.69 18.50 13.68
C LEU A 38 33.93 18.90 12.88
N THR A 39 34.21 20.20 12.73
CA THR A 39 35.41 20.66 12.00
C THR A 39 36.73 20.42 12.76
N VAL A 40 36.69 20.21 14.08
CA VAL A 40 37.91 19.98 14.90
C VAL A 40 38.36 18.51 14.87
N VAL A 41 37.50 17.57 14.43
CA VAL A 41 37.86 16.14 14.33
C VAL A 41 38.53 15.80 12.98
N ALA A 42 38.39 16.64 11.95
CA ALA A 42 38.93 16.38 10.60
C ALA A 42 40.38 16.86 10.37
N THR A 43 41.09 17.37 11.38
CA THR A 43 42.47 17.89 11.25
C THR A 43 43.50 17.17 12.13
N ALA A 44 43.33 15.86 12.35
CA ALA A 44 44.34 15.03 13.01
C ALA A 44 44.40 13.63 12.38
N GLY A 45 45.13 13.48 11.28
CA GLY A 45 45.37 12.18 10.64
C GLY A 45 46.05 12.27 9.29
N GLY A 46 47.24 12.87 9.25
CA GLY A 46 48.05 12.94 8.03
C GLY A 46 48.86 11.67 7.73
N THR A 47 48.98 11.38 6.44
CA THR A 47 50.17 10.88 5.69
C THR A 47 50.65 9.41 5.76
N ALA A 48 50.88 8.90 4.53
CA ALA A 48 51.80 7.84 4.04
C ALA A 48 51.07 6.52 3.65
N VAL A 49 51.24 5.88 2.48
CA VAL A 49 52.38 5.67 1.56
C VAL A 49 51.85 5.35 0.14
N ALA A 50 52.57 5.74 -0.91
CA ALA A 50 52.38 5.28 -2.28
C ALA A 50 53.26 4.05 -2.59
N VAL A 51 52.73 3.01 -3.24
CA VAL A 51 53.49 2.03 -4.07
C VAL A 51 52.63 1.55 -5.25
N ALA A 52 53.29 1.40 -6.39
CA ALA A 52 52.76 1.19 -7.73
C ALA A 52 52.58 -0.28 -8.15
N ALA A 53 51.92 -0.42 -9.32
CA ALA A 53 52.10 -1.43 -10.36
C ALA A 53 51.51 -2.85 -10.19
N GLY A 54 50.44 -3.10 -10.96
CA GLY A 54 50.43 -4.04 -12.09
C GLY A 54 50.54 -5.53 -11.82
N THR A 55 49.50 -6.28 -12.17
CA THR A 55 49.64 -7.54 -12.94
C THR A 55 48.29 -8.00 -13.49
N LEU A 56 48.32 -8.35 -14.78
CA LEU A 56 47.30 -9.09 -15.53
C LEU A 56 47.07 -10.48 -14.90
N PHE A 57 45.81 -10.89 -14.77
CA PHE A 57 45.44 -12.30 -14.88
C PHE A 57 44.21 -12.44 -15.78
N VAL A 58 44.47 -13.05 -16.95
CA VAL A 58 43.52 -13.72 -17.82
C VAL A 58 43.40 -15.14 -17.30
N VAL A 59 42.20 -15.57 -16.89
CA VAL A 59 41.75 -16.97 -16.83
C VAL A 59 40.24 -16.91 -17.09
N ALA A 60 39.82 -17.03 -18.35
CA ALA A 60 39.34 -18.28 -18.95
C ALA A 60 38.07 -18.81 -18.27
N ASP A 61 36.95 -18.53 -18.92
CA ASP A 61 35.66 -19.21 -18.81
C ASP A 61 35.78 -20.63 -19.39
N PRO A 62 35.50 -21.68 -18.60
CA PRO A 62 35.18 -22.98 -19.12
C PRO A 62 33.81 -23.36 -18.57
N LEU A 63 32.74 -23.09 -19.29
CA LEU A 63 31.63 -24.04 -19.54
C LEU A 63 30.57 -23.42 -20.46
N ALA A 64 30.97 -23.19 -21.71
CA ALA A 64 30.04 -23.32 -22.82
C ALA A 64 29.75 -24.82 -23.01
N THR A 65 28.48 -25.22 -22.88
CA THR A 65 27.97 -26.44 -23.51
C THR A 65 26.82 -26.12 -24.45
N ASP A 66 26.99 -26.67 -25.64
CA ASP A 66 26.22 -26.59 -26.88
C ASP A 66 24.70 -26.82 -26.80
N ARG A 67 23.97 -25.93 -27.51
CA ARG A 67 22.97 -26.17 -28.59
C ARG A 67 21.57 -26.73 -28.23
N PRO A 68 20.55 -26.60 -29.13
CA PRO A 68 20.60 -26.12 -30.53
C PRO A 68 19.59 -25.02 -30.93
N ARG A 69 20.04 -24.23 -31.93
CA ARG A 69 19.19 -23.54 -32.91
C ARG A 69 18.20 -24.51 -33.55
N GLN A 70 16.92 -24.17 -33.54
CA GLN A 70 15.93 -24.74 -34.43
C GLN A 70 15.55 -23.74 -35.52
N SER A 71 15.33 -24.33 -36.68
CA SER A 71 15.44 -23.78 -38.01
C SER A 71 14.25 -22.88 -38.38
N ALA A 72 14.56 -21.84 -39.14
CA ALA A 72 13.61 -21.15 -39.98
C ALA A 72 12.99 -22.13 -41.02
N SER A 73 11.69 -22.04 -41.19
CA SER A 73 10.99 -22.54 -42.36
C SER A 73 10.09 -21.42 -42.88
N ASP A 74 10.53 -20.78 -43.96
CA ASP A 74 9.67 -20.02 -44.87
C ASP A 74 8.74 -20.98 -45.61
N GLY A 75 7.47 -20.60 -45.78
CA GLY A 75 6.53 -21.40 -46.55
C GLY A 75 5.11 -20.88 -46.67
N ALA A 76 4.94 -19.91 -47.58
CA ALA A 76 3.79 -19.71 -48.46
C ALA A 76 2.49 -19.07 -47.92
N ALA A 77 2.18 -17.94 -48.56
CA ALA A 77 0.92 -17.24 -48.59
C ALA A 77 -0.24 -18.09 -49.13
N SER A 78 -1.40 -17.96 -48.48
CA SER A 78 -2.69 -17.97 -49.15
C SER A 78 -3.64 -17.03 -48.41
N GLY A 79 -4.27 -16.13 -49.15
CA GLY A 79 -5.20 -15.13 -48.63
C GLY A 79 -6.55 -15.76 -48.30
N GLY A 80 -7.23 -15.17 -47.31
CA GLY A 80 -8.58 -15.53 -46.91
C GLY A 80 -9.02 -14.66 -45.75
N THR A 81 -9.80 -13.63 -46.09
CA THR A 81 -10.92 -13.07 -45.31
C THR A 81 -10.78 -12.99 -43.78
N ALA A 82 -10.69 -11.75 -43.30
CA ALA A 82 -10.96 -11.37 -41.91
C ALA A 82 -12.24 -12.05 -41.38
N PRO A 83 -12.17 -12.68 -40.20
CA PRO A 83 -13.28 -12.73 -39.28
C PRO A 83 -13.15 -11.52 -38.34
N ASP A 84 -14.01 -10.52 -38.57
CA ASP A 84 -14.67 -9.85 -37.44
C ASP A 84 -15.37 -10.94 -36.61
N ASP A 85 -15.48 -10.71 -35.31
CA ASP A 85 -15.94 -11.65 -34.26
C ASP A 85 -14.80 -12.45 -33.59
N VAL A 86 -14.05 -11.75 -32.73
CA VAL A 86 -13.51 -12.38 -31.53
C VAL A 86 -14.73 -12.79 -30.68
N PRO A 87 -14.95 -14.08 -30.42
CA PRO A 87 -16.04 -14.51 -29.56
C PRO A 87 -15.78 -14.00 -28.15
N ASP A 88 -16.80 -13.38 -27.57
CA ASP A 88 -16.95 -13.11 -26.15
C ASP A 88 -16.77 -14.42 -25.35
N GLN A 89 -15.54 -14.68 -24.91
CA GLN A 89 -15.13 -15.80 -24.07
C GLN A 89 -14.78 -15.21 -22.69
N GLY A 90 -15.40 -15.55 -21.57
CA GLY A 90 -16.49 -16.47 -21.28
C GLY A 90 -16.82 -16.40 -19.78
N ALA A 91 -18.03 -16.82 -19.41
CA ALA A 91 -18.45 -17.30 -18.09
C ALA A 91 -18.23 -16.41 -16.84
N GLY A 92 -18.22 -15.09 -16.98
CA GLY A 92 -18.49 -14.17 -15.86
C GLY A 92 -19.66 -13.26 -16.20
N GLY A 93 -20.68 -13.19 -15.34
CA GLY A 93 -21.75 -12.21 -15.53
C GLY A 93 -21.18 -10.80 -15.43
N ALA A 94 -21.57 -9.90 -16.33
CA ALA A 94 -21.27 -8.47 -16.19
C ALA A 94 -22.50 -7.77 -15.58
N VAL A 95 -22.29 -7.03 -14.50
CA VAL A 95 -23.31 -6.24 -13.81
C VAL A 95 -22.95 -4.77 -13.96
N ARG A 96 -23.88 -3.97 -14.48
CA ARG A 96 -23.71 -2.53 -14.55
C ARG A 96 -24.46 -1.88 -13.39
N LEU A 97 -23.73 -1.12 -12.58
CA LEU A 97 -24.27 -0.39 -11.45
C LEU A 97 -24.91 0.94 -11.91
N ASP A 98 -26.07 1.21 -11.35
CA ASP A 98 -26.76 2.49 -11.38
C ASP A 98 -27.16 2.81 -9.93
N LEU A 99 -26.39 3.68 -9.28
CA LEU A 99 -26.53 3.95 -7.84
C LEU A 99 -27.94 4.44 -7.47
N ASP A 100 -28.60 5.18 -8.37
CA ASP A 100 -29.96 5.70 -8.14
C ASP A 100 -31.04 4.61 -8.24
N ALA A 101 -30.72 3.48 -8.85
CA ALA A 101 -31.64 2.36 -9.06
C ALA A 101 -31.48 1.22 -8.04
N LEU A 102 -30.40 1.23 -7.24
CA LEU A 102 -30.15 0.19 -6.24
C LEU A 102 -31.09 0.32 -5.03
N SER A 103 -31.63 -0.81 -4.58
CA SER A 103 -32.39 -0.86 -3.33
C SER A 103 -31.48 -0.77 -2.11
N ALA A 104 -31.99 -0.22 -1.02
CA ALA A 104 -31.31 -0.27 0.27
C ALA A 104 -31.28 -1.72 0.81
N GLY A 105 -30.09 -2.16 1.20
CA GLY A 105 -29.82 -3.45 1.83
C GLY A 105 -29.68 -3.36 3.35
N ALA A 106 -29.22 -4.46 3.95
CA ALA A 106 -28.80 -4.47 5.35
C ALA A 106 -27.44 -3.76 5.51
N ALA A 107 -27.12 -3.31 6.74
CA ALA A 107 -25.81 -2.77 7.05
C ALA A 107 -24.67 -3.78 6.73
N PRO A 108 -23.45 -3.31 6.44
CA PRO A 108 -22.30 -4.17 6.20
C PRO A 108 -22.01 -5.11 7.38
N GLY A 109 -21.63 -6.35 7.08
CA GLY A 109 -21.15 -7.33 8.05
C GLY A 109 -19.65 -7.20 8.39
N VAL A 110 -18.92 -6.35 7.67
CA VAL A 110 -17.51 -6.00 7.95
C VAL A 110 -17.43 -4.83 8.93
N PRO A 111 -16.27 -4.62 9.60
CA PRO A 111 -16.05 -3.41 10.39
C PRO A 111 -16.31 -2.13 9.58
N TYR A 112 -17.14 -1.23 10.10
CA TYR A 112 -17.33 0.11 9.53
C TYR A 112 -17.53 1.14 10.63
N TYR A 113 -17.22 2.40 10.34
CA TYR A 113 -17.34 3.50 11.29
C TYR A 113 -18.44 4.46 10.87
N ALA A 114 -19.39 4.73 11.76
CA ALA A 114 -20.47 5.68 11.54
C ALA A 114 -20.97 6.25 12.87
N ASP A 115 -21.34 7.53 12.89
CA ASP A 115 -21.95 8.18 14.05
C ASP A 115 -21.14 8.03 15.36
N GLY A 116 -19.81 8.01 15.27
CA GLY A 116 -18.94 7.82 16.45
C GLY A 116 -18.89 6.38 16.99
N VAL A 117 -19.40 5.40 16.24
CA VAL A 117 -19.45 3.99 16.61
C VAL A 117 -18.78 3.14 15.54
N ILE A 118 -17.91 2.22 15.97
CA ILE A 118 -17.44 1.16 15.08
C ILE A 118 -18.43 0.00 15.17
N HIS A 119 -19.04 -0.35 14.06
CA HIS A 119 -19.93 -1.50 13.92
C HIS A 119 -19.16 -2.68 13.36
N VAL A 120 -19.34 -3.87 13.93
CA VAL A 120 -18.69 -5.11 13.47
C VAL A 120 -19.71 -6.24 13.53
N GLY A 121 -20.34 -6.54 12.40
CA GLY A 121 -21.38 -7.57 12.33
C GLY A 121 -22.51 -7.31 13.34
N ASP A 122 -22.57 -8.11 14.41
CA ASP A 122 -23.61 -8.05 15.45
C ASP A 122 -23.21 -7.30 16.73
N TRP A 123 -22.03 -6.68 16.78
CA TRP A 123 -21.55 -5.93 17.93
C TRP A 123 -20.98 -4.56 17.55
N GLU A 124 -20.84 -3.69 18.56
CA GLU A 124 -20.49 -2.29 18.39
C GLU A 124 -19.45 -1.87 19.42
N ILE A 125 -18.57 -0.95 19.03
CA ILE A 125 -17.60 -0.28 19.90
C ILE A 125 -17.92 1.21 19.90
N SER A 126 -18.45 1.69 21.01
CA SER A 126 -18.56 3.13 21.27
C SER A 126 -17.34 3.60 22.06
N PHE A 127 -16.84 4.80 21.75
CA PHE A 127 -15.78 5.44 22.53
C PHE A 127 -16.02 6.94 22.67
N GLU A 128 -15.34 7.56 23.63
CA GLU A 128 -15.35 9.00 23.80
C GLU A 128 -14.33 9.65 22.84
N GLY A 129 -14.83 10.54 21.97
CA GLY A 129 -14.08 11.26 20.95
C GLY A 129 -14.36 10.74 19.55
N ASP A 130 -14.10 11.58 18.54
CA ASP A 130 -14.25 11.21 17.14
C ASP A 130 -12.88 10.94 16.52
N PHE A 131 -12.76 9.84 15.79
CA PHE A 131 -11.68 9.70 14.82
C PHE A 131 -12.16 10.30 13.48
N PRO A 132 -11.34 11.10 12.79
CA PRO A 132 -11.74 11.66 11.50
C PRO A 132 -11.87 10.56 10.43
N ALA A 133 -10.92 9.63 10.40
CA ALA A 133 -10.92 8.51 9.47
C ALA A 133 -10.03 7.37 9.95
N PHE A 134 -10.39 6.15 9.55
CA PHE A 134 -9.55 4.97 9.65
C PHE A 134 -8.95 4.66 8.27
N ARG A 135 -7.66 4.33 8.24
CA ARG A 135 -6.99 3.80 7.04
C ARG A 135 -7.08 2.28 6.98
N VAL A 136 -7.07 1.66 8.15
CA VAL A 136 -7.15 0.22 8.37
C VAL A 136 -8.06 -0.01 9.55
N LEU A 137 -8.97 -0.99 9.44
CA LEU A 137 -9.83 -1.42 10.53
C LEU A 137 -10.07 -2.93 10.37
N GLU A 138 -9.36 -3.74 11.15
CA GLU A 138 -9.37 -5.20 10.99
C GLU A 138 -9.70 -5.91 12.31
N GLU A 139 -10.41 -7.04 12.19
CA GLU A 139 -10.64 -7.93 13.33
C GLU A 139 -9.37 -8.64 13.77
N VAL A 140 -9.19 -8.71 15.09
CA VAL A 140 -8.12 -9.46 15.75
C VAL A 140 -8.68 -10.33 16.87
N ALA A 141 -7.85 -11.20 17.44
CA ALA A 141 -8.21 -12.06 18.55
C ALA A 141 -8.62 -11.24 19.79
N GLY A 142 -9.92 -10.97 19.93
CA GLY A 142 -10.50 -10.25 21.06
C GLY A 142 -10.95 -8.82 20.79
N GLY A 143 -10.91 -8.35 19.54
CA GLY A 143 -11.31 -6.99 19.21
C GLY A 143 -10.92 -6.54 17.81
N LEU A 144 -10.45 -5.31 17.66
CA LEU A 144 -10.02 -4.72 16.39
C LEU A 144 -8.63 -4.10 16.53
N VAL A 145 -7.85 -4.09 15.44
CA VAL A 145 -6.73 -3.17 15.27
C VAL A 145 -7.11 -2.12 14.23
N ALA A 146 -6.66 -0.89 14.44
CA ALA A 146 -6.89 0.18 13.49
C ALA A 146 -5.67 1.06 13.29
N LEU A 147 -5.51 1.56 12.07
CA LEU A 147 -4.58 2.64 11.72
C LEU A 147 -5.40 3.90 11.49
N VAL A 148 -5.14 4.91 12.30
CA VAL A 148 -6.02 6.08 12.44
C VAL A 148 -5.28 7.34 12.04
N GLU A 149 -5.98 8.22 11.32
CA GLU A 149 -5.52 9.59 11.12
C GLU A 149 -5.89 10.40 12.37
N PRO A 150 -4.91 11.00 13.07
CA PRO A 150 -5.19 11.87 14.21
C PRO A 150 -5.92 13.14 13.74
N ALA A 151 -6.55 13.85 14.68
CA ALA A 151 -7.18 15.12 14.38
C ALA A 151 -6.14 16.14 13.84
N PRO A 152 -6.53 17.03 12.90
CA PRO A 152 -5.60 17.92 12.20
C PRO A 152 -4.79 18.87 13.09
N ASP A 153 -5.22 19.10 14.33
CA ASP A 153 -4.55 19.93 15.32
C ASP A 153 -3.53 19.19 16.20
N ASP A 154 -3.50 17.86 16.15
CA ASP A 154 -2.73 17.01 17.06
C ASP A 154 -1.43 16.44 16.47
N SER A 155 -1.18 16.53 15.16
CA SER A 155 -0.01 15.86 14.54
C SER A 155 0.80 16.69 13.55
N GLY A 156 2.10 16.35 13.43
CA GLY A 156 2.88 16.70 12.25
C GLY A 156 2.28 16.01 11.02
N GLU A 157 2.47 16.60 9.83
CA GLU A 157 1.96 16.06 8.57
C GLU A 157 2.34 14.57 8.41
N GLY A 158 1.35 13.73 8.13
CA GLY A 158 1.54 12.31 7.82
C GLY A 158 1.71 11.35 9.01
N ASN A 159 1.65 11.84 10.25
CA ASN A 159 1.66 10.94 11.41
C ASN A 159 0.32 10.21 11.56
N LEU A 160 0.38 8.91 11.82
CA LEU A 160 -0.75 8.03 12.04
C LEU A 160 -0.61 7.32 13.39
N GLU A 161 -1.72 6.84 13.92
CA GLU A 161 -1.78 6.14 15.20
C GLU A 161 -2.26 4.70 15.01
N VAL A 162 -1.61 3.76 15.69
CA VAL A 162 -2.04 2.36 15.74
C VAL A 162 -2.77 2.13 17.05
N TRP A 163 -4.02 1.70 16.95
CA TRP A 163 -4.89 1.45 18.09
C TRP A 163 -5.35 0.01 18.12
N LEU A 164 -5.37 -0.57 19.32
CA LEU A 164 -6.06 -1.81 19.62
C LEU A 164 -7.34 -1.51 20.40
N PHE A 165 -8.47 -2.02 19.91
CA PHE A 165 -9.78 -1.89 20.54
C PHE A 165 -10.24 -3.25 21.04
N THR A 166 -10.74 -3.32 22.27
CA THR A 166 -11.39 -4.52 22.81
C THR A 166 -12.90 -4.46 22.59
N ARG A 167 -13.56 -5.62 22.57
CA ARG A 167 -15.03 -5.70 22.36
C ARG A 167 -15.87 -4.95 23.39
N ASP A 168 -15.32 -4.66 24.56
CA ASP A 168 -15.98 -3.92 25.64
C ASP A 168 -15.68 -2.40 25.61
N GLY A 169 -15.06 -1.90 24.54
CA GLY A 169 -14.77 -0.46 24.36
C GLY A 169 -13.43 0.00 24.95
N GLY A 170 -12.60 -0.91 25.45
CA GLY A 170 -11.23 -0.60 25.84
C GLY A 170 -10.39 -0.21 24.63
N ARG A 171 -9.50 0.77 24.80
CA ARG A 171 -8.56 1.21 23.76
C ARG A 171 -7.14 1.29 24.30
N THR A 172 -6.19 0.79 23.51
CA THR A 172 -4.75 0.83 23.80
C THR A 172 -4.03 1.35 22.57
N GLN A 173 -3.31 2.46 22.70
CA GLN A 173 -2.44 2.95 21.64
C GLN A 173 -1.18 2.09 21.60
N LEU A 174 -0.93 1.42 20.48
CA LEU A 174 0.24 0.58 20.27
C LEU A 174 1.45 1.40 19.77
N GLY A 175 1.19 2.38 18.91
CA GLY A 175 2.23 3.23 18.33
C GLY A 175 1.66 4.49 17.69
N ALA A 176 2.53 5.46 17.45
CA ALA A 176 2.22 6.69 16.73
C ALA A 176 3.47 7.21 16.01
N GLY A 177 3.26 7.91 14.89
CA GLY A 177 4.35 8.51 14.10
C GLY A 177 4.14 8.25 12.61
N GLN A 178 5.22 8.19 11.84
CA GLN A 178 5.16 7.85 10.42
C GLN A 178 4.96 6.33 10.29
N VAL A 179 3.70 5.90 10.40
CA VAL A 179 3.26 4.51 10.29
C VAL A 179 2.48 4.38 9.00
N TYR A 180 2.94 3.58 8.03
CA TYR A 180 2.27 3.47 6.74
C TYR A 180 1.25 2.34 6.66
N ASN A 181 1.43 1.30 7.49
CA ASN A 181 0.56 0.15 7.52
C ASN A 181 0.55 -0.51 8.90
N VAL A 182 -0.53 -1.24 9.19
CA VAL A 182 -0.65 -2.23 10.26
C VAL A 182 -1.22 -3.50 9.66
N THR A 183 -0.73 -4.66 10.07
CA THR A 183 -1.17 -5.96 9.54
C THR A 183 -1.42 -6.95 10.68
N VAL A 184 -2.26 -7.95 10.42
CA VAL A 184 -2.71 -8.98 11.36
C VAL A 184 -2.22 -10.34 10.89
N SER A 185 -1.80 -11.20 11.82
CA SER A 185 -1.44 -12.59 11.50
C SER A 185 -2.67 -13.39 11.03
N PRO A 186 -2.51 -14.44 10.21
CA PRO A 186 -3.63 -15.28 9.75
C PRO A 186 -4.51 -15.88 10.85
N ASP A 187 -3.97 -16.05 12.06
CA ASP A 187 -4.73 -16.54 13.22
C ASP A 187 -5.32 -15.42 14.11
N GLY A 188 -5.11 -14.16 13.73
CA GLY A 188 -5.58 -12.97 14.43
C GLY A 188 -4.86 -12.67 15.75
N THR A 189 -3.82 -13.44 16.11
CA THR A 189 -3.21 -13.35 17.45
C THR A 189 -2.07 -12.35 17.55
N GLN A 190 -1.53 -11.90 16.42
CA GLN A 190 -0.45 -10.93 16.37
C GLN A 190 -0.78 -9.78 15.44
N VAL A 191 -0.23 -8.61 15.77
CA VAL A 191 -0.24 -7.42 14.91
C VAL A 191 1.18 -6.95 14.67
N ALA A 192 1.46 -6.47 13.46
CA ALA A 192 2.73 -5.86 13.12
C ALA A 192 2.52 -4.48 12.50
N TRP A 193 3.40 -3.56 12.84
CA TRP A 193 3.45 -2.21 12.28
C TRP A 193 4.88 -1.68 12.38
N SER A 194 5.12 -0.55 11.74
CA SER A 194 6.44 0.07 11.74
C SER A 194 6.36 1.56 11.90
N VAL A 195 7.37 2.13 12.54
CA VAL A 195 7.52 3.57 12.75
C VAL A 195 8.80 4.01 12.07
N HIS A 196 8.67 4.98 11.17
CA HIS A 196 9.78 5.51 10.38
C HIS A 196 10.26 6.86 10.92
N ASP A 197 11.58 7.05 11.04
CA ASP A 197 12.20 8.34 11.33
C ASP A 197 12.78 8.95 10.04
N TRP A 198 12.02 9.90 9.50
CA TRP A 198 12.41 10.68 8.32
C TRP A 198 13.25 11.92 8.67
N SER A 199 13.49 12.21 9.96
CA SER A 199 14.27 13.38 10.36
C SER A 199 15.74 13.29 9.96
N THR A 200 16.21 12.09 9.65
CA THR A 200 17.56 11.77 9.18
C THR A 200 17.60 11.32 7.73
N GLU A 201 16.55 11.59 6.95
CA GLU A 201 16.49 11.22 5.53
C GLU A 201 17.70 11.74 4.74
N THR A 202 18.15 10.95 3.78
CA THR A 202 18.93 11.45 2.64
C THR A 202 18.11 11.22 1.37
N GLU A 203 18.27 12.12 0.40
CA GLU A 203 17.42 12.30 -0.80
C GLU A 203 17.12 10.99 -1.57
N ASP A 204 17.96 9.96 -1.45
CA ASP A 204 17.83 8.67 -2.15
C ASP A 204 17.78 7.43 -1.22
N SER A 205 17.67 7.61 0.11
CA SER A 205 17.95 6.51 1.07
C SER A 205 16.81 6.17 2.02
N GLY A 206 15.73 6.95 2.02
CA GLY A 206 14.57 6.69 2.86
C GLY A 206 14.70 7.18 4.29
N PRO A 207 13.88 6.65 5.22
CA PRO A 207 14.01 6.98 6.63
C PRO A 207 15.39 6.50 7.11
N GLY A 208 16.06 7.33 7.91
CA GLY A 208 17.39 6.95 8.40
C GLY A 208 17.31 5.80 9.40
N ASP A 209 16.20 5.73 10.15
CA ASP A 209 15.88 4.66 11.07
C ASP A 209 14.42 4.20 10.88
N THR A 210 14.19 2.88 10.93
CA THR A 210 12.87 2.26 10.97
C THR A 210 12.80 1.27 12.12
N VAL A 211 11.74 1.32 12.92
CA VAL A 211 11.49 0.31 13.96
C VAL A 211 10.24 -0.47 13.59
N VAL A 212 10.39 -1.79 13.45
CA VAL A 212 9.29 -2.74 13.21
C VAL A 212 8.93 -3.40 14.53
N TYR A 213 7.63 -3.46 14.82
CA TYR A 213 7.08 -4.07 16.02
C TYR A 213 6.20 -5.27 15.65
N VAL A 214 6.23 -6.31 16.48
CA VAL A 214 5.21 -7.37 16.52
C VAL A 214 4.67 -7.42 17.94
N ALA A 215 3.35 -7.35 18.09
CA ALA A 215 2.69 -7.39 19.39
C ALA A 215 1.60 -8.46 19.45
N ASP A 216 1.31 -8.93 20.66
CA ASP A 216 0.14 -9.76 20.95
C ASP A 216 -1.13 -8.94 20.74
N ALA A 217 -2.01 -9.40 19.86
CA ALA A 217 -3.18 -8.65 19.43
C ALA A 217 -4.28 -8.56 20.49
N ARG A 218 -4.20 -9.33 21.59
CA ARG A 218 -5.20 -9.29 22.66
C ARG A 218 -4.81 -8.32 23.77
N THR A 219 -3.52 -8.20 24.02
CA THR A 219 -2.96 -7.45 25.15
C THR A 219 -2.25 -6.17 24.72
N GLY A 220 -1.81 -6.08 23.47
CA GLY A 220 -0.94 -5.03 22.98
C GLY A 220 0.52 -5.15 23.45
N GLU A 221 0.90 -6.24 24.11
CA GLU A 221 2.28 -6.46 24.56
C GLU A 221 3.19 -6.67 23.35
N VAL A 222 4.23 -5.84 23.21
CA VAL A 222 5.25 -5.99 22.17
C VAL A 222 6.06 -7.26 22.46
N LEU A 223 5.98 -8.21 21.54
CA LEU A 223 6.66 -9.50 21.58
C LEU A 223 8.04 -9.42 20.95
N HIS A 224 8.15 -8.72 19.82
CA HIS A 224 9.39 -8.55 19.06
C HIS A 224 9.55 -7.11 18.58
N THR A 225 10.80 -6.69 18.46
CA THR A 225 11.18 -5.39 17.91
C THR A 225 12.43 -5.56 17.08
N ARG A 226 12.44 -4.94 15.91
CA ARG A 226 13.62 -4.84 15.05
C ARG A 226 13.86 -3.38 14.70
N GLU A 227 15.09 -2.95 14.87
CA GLU A 227 15.55 -1.62 14.47
C GLU A 227 16.45 -1.75 13.24
N SER A 228 16.12 -1.03 12.19
CA SER A 228 16.89 -0.91 10.95
C SER A 228 17.46 0.51 10.87
N THR A 229 18.77 0.64 10.68
CA THR A 229 19.47 1.94 10.66
C THR A 229 20.42 2.02 9.46
N GLY A 230 20.66 3.23 8.94
CA GLY A 230 21.63 3.43 7.85
C GLY A 230 21.14 2.82 6.53
N ASP A 231 22.00 2.05 5.85
CA ASP A 231 21.67 1.46 4.53
C ASP A 231 20.49 0.46 4.58
N ASP A 232 20.21 -0.13 5.75
CA ASP A 232 19.05 -1.01 5.99
C ASP A 232 17.80 -0.23 6.47
N GLY A 233 17.96 1.04 6.86
CA GLY A 233 16.91 1.94 7.32
C GLY A 233 15.67 2.05 6.42
N PRO A 234 15.77 1.99 5.08
CA PRO A 234 14.60 2.02 4.23
C PRO A 234 13.76 0.75 4.28
N ILE A 235 14.16 -0.35 4.93
CA ILE A 235 13.32 -1.56 4.98
C ILE A 235 12.42 -1.52 6.19
N GLY A 236 11.11 -1.67 5.98
CA GLY A 236 10.25 -2.05 7.08
C GLY A 236 8.82 -1.58 7.03
N VAL A 237 8.13 -1.45 5.90
CA VAL A 237 6.67 -1.34 5.97
C VAL A 237 6.11 -2.75 6.22
N ALA A 238 5.44 -2.98 7.35
CA ALA A 238 4.85 -4.28 7.65
C ALA A 238 3.62 -4.55 6.76
N MET A 239 3.71 -5.56 5.88
CA MET A 239 2.69 -5.84 4.87
C MET A 239 1.86 -7.09 5.14
N GLY A 240 2.40 -8.05 5.88
CA GLY A 240 1.69 -9.29 6.20
C GLY A 240 2.51 -10.26 7.04
N PHE A 241 1.87 -11.33 7.48
CA PHE A 241 2.53 -12.49 8.06
C PHE A 241 2.41 -13.67 7.09
N LEU A 242 3.48 -14.44 6.94
CA LEU A 242 3.43 -15.75 6.32
C LEU A 242 2.88 -16.80 7.30
N PRO A 243 2.38 -17.95 6.81
CA PRO A 243 1.85 -19.02 7.67
C PRO A 243 2.86 -19.62 8.66
N ASP A 244 4.15 -19.41 8.42
CA ASP A 244 5.24 -19.86 9.29
C ASP A 244 5.65 -18.80 10.34
N GLY A 245 4.93 -17.68 10.42
CA GLY A 245 5.15 -16.61 11.40
C GLY A 245 6.16 -15.55 10.98
N ARG A 246 6.81 -15.68 9.81
CA ARG A 246 7.68 -14.64 9.29
C ARG A 246 6.88 -13.41 8.87
N VAL A 247 7.40 -12.22 9.14
CA VAL A 247 6.77 -10.95 8.74
C VAL A 247 7.29 -10.55 7.37
N VAL A 248 6.39 -10.16 6.48
CA VAL A 248 6.73 -9.63 5.16
C VAL A 248 6.84 -8.11 5.25
N LEU A 249 7.98 -7.59 4.81
CA LEU A 249 8.33 -6.18 4.88
C LEU A 249 8.57 -5.63 3.47
N ASP A 250 7.92 -4.52 3.14
CA ASP A 250 8.29 -3.71 1.98
C ASP A 250 9.37 -2.70 2.36
N SER A 251 10.10 -2.22 1.35
CA SER A 251 10.85 -0.98 1.47
C SER A 251 9.91 0.19 1.77
N ALA A 252 10.24 0.98 2.78
CA ALA A 252 9.69 2.30 3.07
C ALA A 252 9.99 3.33 1.98
N THR A 253 10.87 3.01 1.02
CA THR A 253 11.08 3.81 -0.19
C THR A 253 10.60 3.10 -1.44
N ASN A 254 10.23 3.92 -2.41
CA ASN A 254 9.94 3.50 -3.76
C ASN A 254 11.21 3.21 -4.59
N ASN A 255 12.40 3.54 -4.07
CA ASN A 255 13.68 3.32 -4.75
C ASN A 255 14.85 3.24 -3.75
N PRO A 256 15.53 2.10 -3.60
CA PRO A 256 15.20 0.81 -4.22
C PRO A 256 13.90 0.22 -3.64
N SER A 257 13.06 -0.33 -4.50
CA SER A 257 11.92 -1.15 -4.10
C SER A 257 12.36 -2.59 -3.83
N GLY A 258 11.71 -3.28 -2.90
CA GLY A 258 11.97 -4.68 -2.62
C GLY A 258 11.13 -5.21 -1.47
N ILE A 259 10.95 -6.53 -1.46
CA ILE A 259 10.17 -7.25 -0.47
C ILE A 259 11.07 -8.22 0.29
N TYR A 260 10.99 -8.18 1.61
CA TYR A 260 11.86 -8.91 2.52
C TYR A 260 11.04 -9.75 3.49
N LEU A 261 11.62 -10.87 3.92
CA LEU A 261 11.11 -11.67 5.03
C LEU A 261 11.95 -11.42 6.27
N TRP A 262 11.28 -11.05 7.35
CA TRP A 262 11.84 -11.01 8.68
C TRP A 262 11.48 -12.29 9.43
N ASP A 263 12.50 -13.09 9.73
CA ASP A 263 12.41 -14.17 10.71
C ASP A 263 12.53 -13.56 12.11
N VAL A 264 11.39 -13.51 12.82
CA VAL A 264 11.26 -12.86 14.13
C VAL A 264 12.05 -13.56 15.23
N ASP A 265 12.31 -14.85 15.10
CA ASP A 265 13.03 -15.65 16.09
C ASP A 265 14.55 -15.57 15.89
N ALA A 266 14.98 -15.64 14.62
CA ALA A 266 16.39 -15.53 14.27
C ALA A 266 16.89 -14.08 14.14
N ASP A 267 15.95 -13.13 14.09
CA ASP A 267 16.18 -11.72 13.76
C ASP A 267 16.97 -11.53 12.44
N THR A 268 16.59 -12.31 11.44
CA THR A 268 17.22 -12.24 10.11
C THR A 268 16.28 -11.67 9.07
N LEU A 269 16.84 -10.87 8.17
CA LEU A 269 16.14 -10.30 7.03
C LEU A 269 16.70 -10.91 5.76
N ILE A 270 15.84 -11.45 4.91
CA ILE A 270 16.22 -12.01 3.61
C ILE A 270 15.33 -11.43 2.51
N PRO A 271 15.88 -11.08 1.33
CA PRO A 271 15.05 -10.77 0.16
C PRO A 271 14.14 -11.97 -0.16
N TRP A 272 12.87 -11.69 -0.46
CA TRP A 272 11.90 -12.74 -0.73
C TRP A 272 11.76 -13.05 -2.21
N THR A 273 11.67 -12.01 -3.03
CA THR A 273 11.28 -12.09 -4.44
C THR A 273 11.83 -10.90 -5.22
N ASP A 274 11.76 -10.99 -6.55
CA ASP A 274 12.19 -9.93 -7.47
C ASP A 274 11.08 -8.88 -7.73
N TYR A 275 9.89 -9.06 -7.15
CA TYR A 275 8.84 -8.03 -7.14
C TYR A 275 9.21 -6.85 -6.23
N GLY A 276 8.57 -5.70 -6.47
CA GLY A 276 8.89 -4.45 -5.77
C GLY A 276 8.08 -4.23 -4.49
N PHE A 277 6.81 -4.64 -4.50
CA PHE A 277 5.83 -4.26 -3.48
C PHE A 277 4.83 -5.38 -3.22
N VAL A 278 4.35 -5.49 -2.00
CA VAL A 278 3.15 -6.27 -1.68
C VAL A 278 1.91 -5.40 -1.92
N ARG A 279 0.87 -6.00 -2.51
CA ARG A 279 -0.46 -5.38 -2.60
C ARG A 279 -1.47 -5.99 -1.63
N ALA A 280 -1.50 -7.32 -1.56
CA ALA A 280 -2.48 -8.05 -0.77
C ALA A 280 -1.96 -9.43 -0.39
N PHE A 281 -2.46 -9.96 0.73
CA PHE A 281 -2.34 -11.37 1.10
C PHE A 281 -3.73 -12.02 1.14
N SER A 282 -3.80 -13.30 0.77
CA SER A 282 -5.01 -14.08 1.10
C SER A 282 -5.14 -14.20 2.63
N PRO A 283 -6.33 -14.43 3.18
CA PRO A 283 -6.52 -14.56 4.63
C PRO A 283 -5.70 -15.69 5.27
N ARG A 284 -5.36 -16.73 4.50
CA ARG A 284 -4.47 -17.82 4.94
C ARG A 284 -2.99 -17.56 4.66
N ALA A 285 -2.68 -16.41 4.07
CA ALA A 285 -1.37 -16.02 3.58
C ALA A 285 -0.70 -17.09 2.69
N ASP A 286 -1.48 -17.90 1.98
CA ASP A 286 -1.01 -18.89 1.02
C ASP A 286 -0.85 -18.32 -0.40
N LEU A 287 -1.49 -17.19 -0.67
CA LEU A 287 -1.33 -16.39 -1.87
C LEU A 287 -1.01 -14.93 -1.51
N ALA A 288 -0.27 -14.26 -2.38
CA ALA A 288 -0.05 -12.82 -2.33
C ALA A 288 -0.20 -12.21 -3.72
N VAL A 289 -0.68 -10.96 -3.79
CA VAL A 289 -0.57 -10.13 -4.99
C VAL A 289 0.65 -9.24 -4.84
N LEU A 290 1.58 -9.33 -5.78
CA LEU A 290 2.84 -8.60 -5.76
C LEU A 290 2.92 -7.65 -6.97
N GLY A 291 3.31 -6.42 -6.70
CA GLY A 291 3.50 -5.36 -7.69
C GLY A 291 4.92 -5.35 -8.24
N PRO A 292 5.09 -4.99 -9.52
CA PRO A 292 6.40 -4.91 -10.15
C PRO A 292 7.29 -3.85 -9.48
N ARG A 293 8.60 -3.96 -9.67
CA ARG A 293 9.53 -2.92 -9.20
C ARG A 293 9.36 -1.63 -10.01
N ASN A 294 9.62 -0.49 -9.37
CA ASN A 294 9.53 0.81 -10.05
C ASN A 294 10.56 0.98 -11.19
N ASP A 295 11.67 0.27 -11.13
CA ASP A 295 12.71 0.24 -12.16
C ASP A 295 12.49 -0.82 -13.24
N SER A 296 11.38 -1.55 -13.20
CA SER A 296 11.08 -2.59 -14.19
C SER A 296 10.40 -2.04 -15.44
N ASP A 297 10.68 -2.67 -16.58
CA ASP A 297 10.08 -2.29 -17.88
C ASP A 297 8.61 -2.75 -18.01
N GLY A 298 8.13 -3.63 -17.13
CA GLY A 298 6.77 -4.18 -17.16
C GLY A 298 5.89 -3.68 -16.01
N ARG A 299 4.56 -3.73 -16.18
CA ARG A 299 3.60 -3.30 -15.14
C ARG A 299 2.74 -4.44 -14.58
N ALA A 300 3.07 -5.68 -14.96
CA ALA A 300 2.29 -6.84 -14.58
C ALA A 300 2.39 -7.14 -13.08
N PHE A 301 1.23 -7.26 -12.44
CA PHE A 301 1.12 -7.80 -11.09
C PHE A 301 1.18 -9.33 -11.15
N GLY A 302 1.78 -9.95 -10.14
CA GLY A 302 1.82 -11.40 -9.98
C GLY A 302 0.95 -11.87 -8.83
N VAL A 303 0.17 -12.92 -9.05
CA VAL A 303 -0.40 -13.70 -7.96
C VAL A 303 0.54 -14.86 -7.66
N VAL A 304 1.06 -14.90 -6.44
CA VAL A 304 2.20 -15.75 -6.06
C VAL A 304 1.82 -16.69 -4.93
N ASP A 305 2.19 -17.96 -5.06
CA ASP A 305 2.13 -18.93 -3.96
C ASP A 305 3.23 -18.61 -2.95
N THR A 306 2.85 -18.27 -1.72
CA THR A 306 3.79 -17.68 -0.76
C THR A 306 4.81 -18.69 -0.20
N ALA A 307 4.45 -19.97 -0.18
CA ALA A 307 5.32 -21.04 0.32
C ALA A 307 6.45 -21.35 -0.68
N THR A 308 6.16 -21.28 -1.97
CA THR A 308 7.11 -21.64 -3.03
C THR A 308 7.73 -20.44 -3.75
N GLY A 309 7.11 -19.26 -3.66
CA GLY A 309 7.48 -18.07 -4.44
C GLY A 309 7.10 -18.17 -5.93
N ASN A 310 6.37 -19.22 -6.34
CA ASN A 310 6.00 -19.40 -7.73
C ASN A 310 4.82 -18.49 -8.11
N VAL A 311 4.94 -17.83 -9.26
CA VAL A 311 3.83 -17.08 -9.87
C VAL A 311 2.79 -18.07 -10.40
N ALA A 312 1.56 -17.97 -9.89
CA ALA A 312 0.43 -18.75 -10.38
C ALA A 312 -0.09 -18.18 -11.71
N TRP A 313 -0.27 -16.87 -11.78
CA TRP A 313 -0.65 -16.11 -12.97
C TRP A 313 -0.33 -14.62 -12.78
N THR A 314 -0.40 -13.85 -13.85
CA THR A 314 -0.16 -12.40 -13.84
C THR A 314 -1.31 -11.64 -14.49
N PHE A 315 -1.49 -10.38 -14.15
CA PHE A 315 -2.47 -9.51 -14.80
C PHE A 315 -1.95 -8.11 -15.07
N GLU A 316 -2.39 -7.58 -16.20
CA GLU A 316 -2.21 -6.20 -16.65
C GLU A 316 -3.28 -5.91 -17.73
N PRO A 317 -3.97 -4.75 -17.70
CA PRO A 317 -3.90 -3.73 -16.66
C PRO A 317 -4.71 -4.13 -15.42
N GLY A 318 -4.48 -3.42 -14.31
CA GLY A 318 -5.29 -3.53 -13.10
C GLY A 318 -4.48 -3.30 -11.84
N ASP A 319 -5.17 -3.29 -10.70
CA ASP A 319 -4.57 -3.25 -9.37
C ASP A 319 -5.42 -4.06 -8.40
N ALA A 320 -4.81 -4.58 -7.34
CA ALA A 320 -5.52 -5.22 -6.23
C ALA A 320 -5.27 -4.41 -4.96
N GLY A 321 -6.34 -4.00 -4.29
CA GLY A 321 -6.24 -3.38 -2.97
C GLY A 321 -5.86 -4.41 -1.90
N ARG A 322 -5.50 -3.93 -0.70
CA ARG A 322 -5.20 -4.75 0.49
C ARG A 322 -6.24 -5.85 0.72
N ASP A 323 -7.51 -5.49 0.67
CA ASP A 323 -8.66 -6.36 1.01
C ASP A 323 -9.23 -7.08 -0.23
N ALA A 324 -8.42 -7.27 -1.27
CA ALA A 324 -8.86 -7.82 -2.54
C ALA A 324 -9.24 -9.31 -2.47
N PHE A 325 -8.67 -10.09 -1.55
CA PHE A 325 -9.00 -11.51 -1.43
C PHE A 325 -10.28 -11.72 -0.63
N SER A 326 -11.13 -12.61 -1.14
CA SER A 326 -12.28 -13.13 -0.40
C SER A 326 -11.86 -13.84 0.90
N PRO A 327 -12.75 -13.96 1.91
CA PRO A 327 -12.40 -14.49 3.24
C PRO A 327 -11.95 -15.95 3.21
N ASP A 328 -12.39 -16.72 2.22
CA ASP A 328 -11.94 -18.09 2.02
C ASP A 328 -10.69 -18.21 1.13
N GLY A 329 -10.19 -17.09 0.60
CA GLY A 329 -9.01 -16.98 -0.25
C GLY A 329 -9.20 -17.51 -1.67
N ARG A 330 -10.41 -17.88 -2.08
CA ARG A 330 -10.67 -18.49 -3.40
C ARG A 330 -10.82 -17.47 -4.51
N LEU A 331 -11.31 -16.29 -4.18
CA LEU A 331 -11.57 -15.21 -5.14
C LEU A 331 -10.66 -14.02 -4.86
N LEU A 332 -10.37 -13.28 -5.92
CA LEU A 332 -9.62 -12.02 -5.92
C LEU A 332 -10.43 -10.96 -6.67
N ALA A 333 -10.60 -9.79 -6.06
CA ALA A 333 -11.16 -8.59 -6.69
C ALA A 333 -10.02 -7.72 -7.26
N VAL A 334 -10.10 -7.42 -8.55
CA VAL A 334 -9.11 -6.61 -9.28
C VAL A 334 -9.81 -5.36 -9.81
N ASN A 335 -9.30 -4.19 -9.42
CA ASN A 335 -9.72 -2.91 -9.97
C ASN A 335 -9.11 -2.75 -11.35
N LEU A 336 -9.95 -2.63 -12.37
CA LEU A 336 -9.54 -2.45 -13.76
C LEU A 336 -9.71 -0.99 -14.17
N PRO A 337 -8.76 -0.39 -14.91
CA PRO A 337 -8.90 0.96 -15.40
C PRO A 337 -10.12 1.08 -16.33
N SER A 338 -10.69 2.29 -16.40
CA SER A 338 -11.72 2.57 -17.39
C SER A 338 -11.19 2.34 -18.81
N PRO A 339 -11.96 1.70 -19.72
CA PRO A 339 -11.55 1.55 -21.12
C PRO A 339 -11.36 2.90 -21.83
N ASP A 340 -12.03 3.94 -21.32
CA ASP A 340 -11.92 5.32 -21.82
C ASP A 340 -10.82 6.11 -21.09
N ALA A 341 -10.17 5.53 -20.07
CA ALA A 341 -9.02 6.16 -19.45
C ALA A 341 -7.92 6.32 -20.52
N PRO A 342 -7.32 7.50 -20.66
CA PRO A 342 -6.18 7.64 -21.55
C PRO A 342 -5.14 6.61 -21.13
N THR A 343 -4.81 5.68 -22.03
CA THR A 343 -3.63 4.83 -21.83
C THR A 343 -2.48 5.79 -21.65
N VAL A 344 -1.89 5.83 -20.45
CA VAL A 344 -0.65 6.56 -20.20
C VAL A 344 0.38 5.92 -21.12
N ALA A 345 0.52 6.47 -22.32
CA ALA A 345 1.55 6.07 -23.26
C ALA A 345 2.89 6.18 -22.54
N ASP A 346 3.81 5.28 -22.85
CA ASP A 346 5.15 5.14 -22.26
C ASP A 346 6.02 6.42 -22.26
N GLU A 347 5.52 7.53 -22.80
CA GLU A 347 6.20 8.83 -22.91
C GLU A 347 6.11 9.70 -21.64
N VAL A 348 5.15 9.49 -20.73
CA VAL A 348 5.12 10.20 -19.43
C VAL A 348 5.75 9.34 -18.36
N ARG A 349 7.07 9.11 -18.47
CA ARG A 349 7.93 8.63 -17.36
C ARG A 349 8.19 9.72 -16.31
N GLY A 350 7.48 10.85 -16.38
CA GLY A 350 7.53 11.90 -15.38
C GLY A 350 6.57 11.61 -14.24
N GLU A 351 7.03 11.81 -13.01
CA GLU A 351 6.22 11.85 -11.80
C GLU A 351 4.90 12.60 -12.07
N GLY A 352 3.75 11.92 -11.94
CA GLY A 352 2.43 12.54 -12.09
C GLY A 352 1.58 12.08 -13.29
N ALA A 353 1.88 10.96 -13.95
CA ALA A 353 0.89 10.34 -14.82
C ALA A 353 -0.27 9.79 -13.98
N GLU A 354 -1.38 10.52 -13.91
CA GLU A 354 -2.61 10.06 -13.28
C GLU A 354 -3.09 8.80 -14.00
N VAL A 355 -2.97 7.66 -13.34
CA VAL A 355 -3.71 6.46 -13.72
C VAL A 355 -5.18 6.85 -13.63
N GLY A 356 -5.88 6.83 -14.78
CA GLY A 356 -7.30 7.14 -14.82
C GLY A 356 -8.03 6.27 -13.79
N PRO A 357 -9.08 6.79 -13.14
CA PRO A 357 -9.77 6.07 -12.09
C PRO A 357 -10.23 4.70 -12.60
N PRO A 358 -10.26 3.68 -11.71
CA PRO A 358 -10.81 2.38 -12.06
C PRO A 358 -12.23 2.55 -12.62
N GLY A 359 -12.53 1.82 -13.70
CA GLY A 359 -13.83 1.86 -14.36
C GLY A 359 -14.64 0.57 -14.17
N SER A 360 -14.03 -0.47 -13.61
CA SER A 360 -14.72 -1.72 -13.26
C SER A 360 -13.95 -2.50 -12.20
N VAL A 361 -14.65 -3.40 -11.50
CA VAL A 361 -14.05 -4.44 -10.65
C VAL A 361 -14.26 -5.79 -11.32
N ALA A 362 -13.20 -6.57 -11.49
CA ALA A 362 -13.29 -7.97 -11.88
C ALA A 362 -13.08 -8.87 -10.66
N VAL A 363 -13.98 -9.81 -10.44
CA VAL A 363 -13.78 -10.91 -9.51
C VAL A 363 -13.32 -12.12 -10.31
N VAL A 364 -12.21 -12.71 -9.89
CA VAL A 364 -11.59 -13.86 -10.54
C VAL A 364 -11.29 -14.97 -9.53
N ASP A 365 -11.12 -16.20 -10.01
CA ASP A 365 -10.50 -17.25 -9.20
C ASP A 365 -9.06 -16.86 -8.89
N ALA A 366 -8.73 -16.83 -7.61
CA ALA A 366 -7.46 -16.36 -7.11
C ALA A 366 -6.26 -17.20 -7.59
N ARG A 367 -6.46 -18.49 -7.91
CA ARG A 367 -5.37 -19.39 -8.31
C ARG A 367 -5.19 -19.49 -9.81
N THR A 368 -6.26 -19.30 -10.58
CA THR A 368 -6.21 -19.47 -12.04
C THR A 368 -6.36 -18.17 -12.82
N GLY A 369 -6.90 -17.12 -12.19
CA GLY A 369 -7.27 -15.87 -12.86
C GLY A 369 -8.53 -15.98 -13.71
N GLU A 370 -9.26 -17.10 -13.62
CA GLU A 370 -10.49 -17.29 -14.39
C GLU A 370 -11.58 -16.30 -13.93
N PRO A 371 -12.25 -15.59 -14.85
CA PRO A 371 -13.26 -14.60 -14.48
C PRO A 371 -14.50 -15.25 -13.86
N VAL A 372 -15.06 -14.61 -12.84
CA VAL A 372 -16.27 -15.04 -12.12
C VAL A 372 -17.37 -14.00 -12.25
N LEU A 373 -17.06 -12.74 -11.98
CA LEU A 373 -18.02 -11.63 -12.03
C LEU A 373 -17.28 -10.38 -12.51
N ARG A 374 -17.97 -9.51 -13.24
CA ARG A 374 -17.49 -8.17 -13.54
C ARG A 374 -18.52 -7.14 -13.14
N ILE A 375 -18.10 -6.14 -12.37
CA ILE A 375 -18.93 -5.02 -11.92
C ILE A 375 -18.46 -3.77 -12.68
N GLU A 376 -19.35 -3.13 -13.40
CA GLU A 376 -19.10 -1.97 -14.24
C GLU A 376 -19.97 -0.78 -13.79
N GLY A 377 -19.53 0.43 -14.08
CA GLY A 377 -20.32 1.65 -13.82
C GLY A 377 -19.96 2.32 -12.49
N GLY A 378 -20.08 3.65 -12.49
CA GLY A 378 -19.50 4.51 -11.47
C GLY A 378 -17.97 4.46 -11.45
N TYR A 379 -17.39 5.09 -10.43
CA TYR A 379 -15.98 4.94 -10.08
C TYR A 379 -15.85 4.02 -8.87
N PRO A 380 -15.65 2.70 -9.09
CA PRO A 380 -15.41 1.77 -7.99
C PRO A 380 -14.09 2.11 -7.28
N GLY A 381 -14.09 2.22 -5.96
CA GLY A 381 -12.93 2.52 -5.14
C GLY A 381 -12.41 1.29 -4.43
N TYR A 382 -12.47 1.33 -3.10
CA TYR A 382 -12.06 0.23 -2.26
C TYR A 382 -13.02 -0.95 -2.39
N VAL A 383 -12.45 -2.15 -2.27
CA VAL A 383 -13.18 -3.41 -2.24
C VAL A 383 -12.98 -4.03 -0.86
N SER A 384 -14.01 -4.69 -0.35
CA SER A 384 -13.95 -5.50 0.86
C SER A 384 -14.89 -6.68 0.70
N TRP A 385 -14.81 -7.67 1.58
CA TRP A 385 -15.64 -8.87 1.50
C TRP A 385 -16.33 -9.17 2.80
N GLU A 386 -17.61 -9.51 2.73
CA GLU A 386 -18.33 -10.04 3.89
C GLU A 386 -17.98 -11.51 4.12
N SER A 387 -18.17 -11.98 5.35
CA SER A 387 -17.85 -13.35 5.75
C SER A 387 -18.57 -14.46 4.95
N ASP A 388 -19.67 -14.12 4.27
CA ASP A 388 -20.44 -15.03 3.41
C ASP A 388 -19.94 -15.06 1.95
N GLY A 389 -18.92 -14.28 1.62
CA GLY A 389 -18.32 -14.20 0.29
C GLY A 389 -18.99 -13.18 -0.65
N THR A 390 -19.91 -12.35 -0.16
CA THR A 390 -20.40 -11.19 -0.92
C THR A 390 -19.35 -10.09 -0.95
N LEU A 391 -19.32 -9.34 -2.06
CA LEU A 391 -18.35 -8.27 -2.30
C LEU A 391 -18.97 -6.93 -1.93
N LEU A 392 -18.25 -6.14 -1.15
CA LEU A 392 -18.53 -4.72 -0.92
C LEU A 392 -17.61 -3.89 -1.79
N VAL A 393 -18.16 -2.90 -2.48
CA VAL A 393 -17.42 -1.98 -3.34
C VAL A 393 -17.85 -0.57 -2.99
N ASP A 394 -16.90 0.29 -2.66
CA ASP A 394 -17.13 1.73 -2.62
C ASP A 394 -17.38 2.20 -4.05
N VAL A 395 -18.47 2.91 -4.31
CA VAL A 395 -18.77 3.39 -5.67
C VAL A 395 -19.13 4.86 -5.60
N TRP A 396 -18.42 5.64 -6.41
CA TRP A 396 -18.65 7.07 -6.57
C TRP A 396 -19.37 7.36 -7.88
N SER A 397 -20.16 8.44 -7.89
CA SER A 397 -20.75 9.02 -9.10
C SER A 397 -19.66 9.45 -10.08
N ASP A 398 -20.02 9.59 -11.36
CA ASP A 398 -19.11 9.99 -12.44
C ASP A 398 -18.49 11.39 -12.26
N ASP A 399 -18.98 12.20 -11.32
CA ASP A 399 -18.38 13.48 -10.95
C ASP A 399 -17.69 13.46 -9.58
N ARG A 400 -17.68 12.31 -8.91
CA ARG A 400 -17.12 12.07 -7.56
C ARG A 400 -17.68 13.01 -6.49
N THR A 401 -18.95 13.40 -6.64
CA THR A 401 -19.67 14.25 -5.68
C THR A 401 -20.69 13.49 -4.84
N ALA A 402 -20.94 12.23 -5.15
CA ALA A 402 -21.78 11.35 -4.36
C ALA A 402 -21.18 9.95 -4.33
N GLY A 403 -21.23 9.28 -3.18
CA GLY A 403 -20.65 7.96 -2.99
C GLY A 403 -21.48 7.08 -2.06
N GLY A 404 -21.49 5.79 -2.33
CA GLY A 404 -22.14 4.76 -1.51
C GLY A 404 -21.30 3.50 -1.44
N VAL A 405 -21.72 2.56 -0.59
CA VAL A 405 -21.12 1.21 -0.57
C VAL A 405 -22.13 0.24 -1.14
N VAL A 406 -21.75 -0.45 -2.20
CA VAL A 406 -22.57 -1.42 -2.91
C VAL A 406 -22.15 -2.82 -2.48
N ARG A 407 -23.13 -3.64 -2.05
CA ARG A 407 -22.97 -5.08 -1.85
C ARG A 407 -23.40 -5.80 -3.11
N CYS A 408 -22.58 -6.71 -3.62
CA CYS A 408 -22.91 -7.56 -4.76
C CYS A 408 -22.66 -9.04 -4.43
N THR A 409 -23.61 -9.89 -4.83
CA THR A 409 -23.43 -11.34 -4.84
C THR A 409 -22.66 -11.78 -6.09
N LEU A 410 -22.08 -12.98 -6.06
CA LEU A 410 -21.36 -13.53 -7.22
C LEU A 410 -22.29 -13.87 -8.41
N ASP A 411 -23.60 -13.99 -8.16
CA ASP A 411 -24.61 -14.17 -9.21
C ASP A 411 -25.04 -12.82 -9.83
N GLY A 412 -24.53 -11.70 -9.30
CA GLY A 412 -24.70 -10.37 -9.86
C GLY A 412 -25.88 -9.56 -9.33
N GLU A 413 -26.48 -9.98 -8.21
CA GLU A 413 -27.47 -9.17 -7.49
C GLU A 413 -26.76 -8.14 -6.62
N CYS A 414 -27.13 -6.86 -6.74
CA CYS A 414 -26.49 -5.78 -5.98
C CYS A 414 -27.52 -4.90 -5.24
N GLU A 415 -27.10 -4.37 -4.09
CA GLU A 415 -27.86 -3.46 -3.23
C GLU A 415 -26.94 -2.43 -2.54
N LEU A 416 -27.50 -1.34 -2.00
CA LEU A 416 -26.75 -0.37 -1.20
C LEU A 416 -26.60 -0.90 0.24
N ALA A 417 -25.37 -1.23 0.63
CA ALA A 417 -25.05 -1.56 2.02
C ALA A 417 -24.92 -0.30 2.88
N VAL A 418 -24.41 0.79 2.29
CA VAL A 418 -24.39 2.12 2.90
C VAL A 418 -25.03 3.12 1.93
N PRO A 419 -25.99 3.96 2.38
CA PRO A 419 -26.66 4.94 1.53
C PRO A 419 -25.69 5.85 0.80
N VAL A 420 -26.16 6.36 -0.35
CA VAL A 420 -25.44 7.38 -1.11
C VAL A 420 -25.47 8.68 -0.33
N THR A 421 -24.29 9.25 -0.10
CA THR A 421 -24.11 10.55 0.57
C THR A 421 -23.47 11.54 -0.40
N GLU A 422 -23.97 12.78 -0.41
CA GLU A 422 -23.34 13.88 -1.15
C GLU A 422 -22.08 14.35 -0.41
N GLY A 423 -21.00 14.54 -1.16
CA GLY A 423 -19.72 14.99 -0.65
C GLY A 423 -18.62 14.73 -1.67
N PRO A 424 -17.56 15.55 -1.69
CA PRO A 424 -16.39 15.24 -2.51
C PRO A 424 -15.79 13.92 -2.02
N ASP A 425 -15.22 13.17 -2.95
CA ASP A 425 -14.42 12.01 -2.62
C ASP A 425 -13.30 12.40 -1.64
N SER A 426 -13.37 11.82 -0.44
CA SER A 426 -12.41 12.05 0.62
C SER A 426 -11.05 11.39 0.35
N GLY A 427 -10.98 10.50 -0.65
CA GLY A 427 -9.85 9.62 -0.91
C GLY A 427 -9.74 8.46 0.08
N TRP A 428 -10.62 8.40 1.09
CA TRP A 428 -10.65 7.35 2.09
C TRP A 428 -11.74 6.32 1.80
N PRO A 429 -11.58 5.08 2.29
CA PRO A 429 -12.63 4.09 2.21
C PRO A 429 -13.91 4.61 2.85
N LEU A 430 -15.00 4.50 2.11
CA LEU A 430 -16.32 4.97 2.51
C LEU A 430 -16.89 4.18 3.70
N LEU A 431 -16.37 2.99 3.98
CA LEU A 431 -16.62 2.20 5.19
C LEU A 431 -15.88 2.72 6.42
N TYR A 432 -14.81 3.48 6.25
CA TYR A 432 -13.85 3.83 7.30
C TYR A 432 -13.81 5.33 7.62
N THR A 433 -14.71 6.11 7.02
CA THR A 433 -14.85 7.55 7.25
C THR A 433 -16.06 7.83 8.14
N ASN A 434 -15.92 8.76 9.08
CA ASN A 434 -17.07 9.25 9.84
C ASN A 434 -18.01 9.97 8.89
N ARG A 435 -19.26 9.51 8.79
CA ARG A 435 -20.28 10.10 7.92
C ARG A 435 -21.26 10.98 8.68
#